data_AF-A0A6M5YJ61-F1
#
_entry.id   AF-A0A6M5YJ61-F1
#
_cell.length_a   1.000
_cell.length_b   1.000
_cell.length_c   1.000
_cell.angle_alpha   90.00
_cell.angle_beta   90.00
_cell.angle_gamma   90.00
#
_symmetry.space_group_name_H-M   'P 1'
#
loop_
_entity.id
_entity.type
_entity.pdbx_description
1 polymer ?
#
loop_
_entity_poly.entity_id
_entity_poly.type
_entity_poly.pdbx_seq_one_letter_code
_entity_poly.pdbx_strand_id
1 'polypeptide(L)'
;MRHISSYRWAGAAVTALGLFATVVLGQPPRPGQTGPTDPIGAAKAQQSIAEQKFEAEIRQTIENADKLAKSNRTDNAARKLKQSKLYVQGAVGISDDARTRFTAMLDAELAVVEGRPVPKPNPMLQLDPKLPELKQAKGDVVAKYLAEVKDVREGIQRVEQAQNDKDTAKANAEIARLTKLYPTNPSVFALRQNDSMKDRLTIAQTLYVESNQRWLENQRSIEKSALPPIGDIEFPPDWKEKSARRLKSNAIQVSDKEKKIIEALDKPITVAFAERPLEEALQDLSNALDQPLLVDRKSLEDLGLDLKKGVSIQGKGLSGRTVLRSILATQGLTFVVKDEQIQIVTVERSKTLLTTRVYYIGDLVQAGQYSGIEWGPLLNAQQAQGNLAGIIDAIKKIDPLSWSGRDTAGPGTVTYHAPTQSIIVRNSAEVHFSLGRAFGAGR
;
A
#
# COMPACT_ATOMS: atom_id res chain seq x y z
N MET A 1 47.24 2.61 40.23
CA MET A 1 46.73 2.65 41.62
C MET A 1 45.29 3.14 41.58
N ARG A 2 44.35 2.20 41.73
CA ARG A 2 43.35 2.10 42.82
C ARG A 2 42.09 2.93 42.52
N HIS A 3 41.04 2.36 41.93
CA HIS A 3 39.99 1.47 42.49
C HIS A 3 38.93 2.17 43.36
N ILE A 4 37.66 1.92 42.98
CA ILE A 4 36.46 1.66 43.82
C ILE A 4 35.80 2.89 44.44
N SER A 5 34.48 3.01 44.63
CA SER A 5 33.24 2.38 44.13
C SER A 5 32.15 2.92 45.08
N SER A 6 30.94 3.17 44.56
CA SER A 6 29.63 2.97 45.19
C SER A 6 29.41 3.32 46.68
N TYR A 7 28.34 4.07 46.98
CA TYR A 7 27.16 3.49 47.66
C TYR A 7 25.93 4.41 47.51
N ARG A 8 24.81 3.75 47.20
CA ARG A 8 23.41 4.25 47.20
C ARG A 8 22.95 4.35 48.69
N TRP A 9 21.97 5.14 49.13
CA TRP A 9 20.50 4.88 49.23
C TRP A 9 19.83 6.03 50.03
N ALA A 10 18.49 6.08 49.99
CA ALA A 10 17.55 6.91 50.78
C ALA A 10 17.29 8.33 50.26
N GLY A 11 16.06 8.80 50.08
CA GLY A 11 14.75 8.20 50.33
C GLY A 11 13.69 8.92 49.51
N ALA A 12 12.67 8.16 49.13
CA ALA A 12 11.45 8.67 48.52
C ALA A 12 10.69 9.48 49.58
N ALA A 13 10.40 10.75 49.26
CA ALA A 13 9.43 11.55 49.99
C ALA A 13 8.42 12.11 48.99
N VAL A 14 7.24 11.51 49.03
CA VAL A 14 6.01 11.92 48.37
C VAL A 14 5.70 13.36 48.77
N THR A 15 5.63 14.26 47.80
CA THR A 15 4.94 15.55 47.93
C THR A 15 4.00 15.69 46.75
N ALA A 16 2.83 15.08 46.91
CA ALA A 16 1.65 15.42 46.13
C ALA A 16 1.01 16.64 46.80
N LEU A 17 1.19 17.83 46.23
CA LEU A 17 0.36 18.99 46.54
C LEU A 17 0.36 19.97 45.35
N GLY A 18 -0.82 20.14 44.76
CA GLY A 18 -1.23 21.35 44.07
C GLY A 18 -0.82 21.48 42.61
N LEU A 19 -1.76 21.19 41.70
CA LEU A 19 -2.07 22.04 40.54
C LEU A 19 -3.44 21.63 39.98
N PHE A 20 -4.48 22.26 40.53
CA PHE A 20 -5.77 22.37 39.86
C PHE A 20 -5.66 23.49 38.83
N ALA A 21 -5.69 23.14 37.54
CA ALA A 21 -6.00 24.07 36.46
C ALA A 21 -6.85 23.32 35.43
N THR A 22 -8.17 23.41 35.57
CA THR A 22 -9.12 22.99 34.54
C THR A 22 -9.17 24.07 33.46
N VAL A 23 -8.35 23.92 32.42
CA VAL A 23 -8.55 24.62 31.14
C VAL A 23 -9.38 23.70 30.26
N VAL A 24 -10.68 23.99 30.13
CA VAL A 24 -11.54 23.40 29.10
C VAL A 24 -11.35 24.24 27.84
N LEU A 25 -10.45 23.83 26.96
CA LEU A 25 -10.43 24.30 25.57
C LEU A 25 -11.18 23.28 24.73
N GLY A 26 -12.39 23.65 24.29
CA GLY A 26 -13.22 22.86 23.39
C GLY A 26 -12.54 22.73 22.02
N GLN A 27 -12.25 21.49 21.63
CA GLN A 27 -12.10 21.14 20.22
C GLN A 27 -13.46 20.63 19.72
N PRO A 28 -13.90 21.03 18.51
CA PRO A 28 -15.14 20.51 17.95
C PRO A 28 -15.00 19.01 17.63
N PRO A 29 -16.03 18.18 17.89
CA PRO A 29 -15.95 16.75 17.65
C PRO A 29 -15.89 16.45 16.15
N ARG A 30 -14.95 15.57 15.76
CA ARG A 30 -14.95 14.94 14.42
C ARG A 30 -16.20 14.04 14.29
N PRO A 31 -16.83 13.97 13.11
CA PRO A 31 -18.03 13.15 12.91
C PRO A 31 -17.65 11.67 12.91
N GLY A 32 -18.34 10.85 13.72
CA GLY A 32 -18.30 9.39 13.56
C GLY A 32 -18.01 8.53 14.79
N GLN A 33 -18.28 8.98 16.02
CA GLN A 33 -18.34 8.07 17.17
C GLN A 33 -19.68 8.20 17.88
N THR A 34 -20.55 7.22 17.65
CA THR A 34 -21.73 6.93 18.47
C THR A 34 -21.24 6.56 19.87
N GLY A 35 -21.35 7.52 20.79
CA GLY A 35 -21.15 7.31 22.22
C GLY A 35 -22.25 6.43 22.83
N PRO A 36 -22.07 5.97 24.08
CA PRO A 36 -23.04 5.15 24.77
C PRO A 36 -24.38 5.88 24.91
N THR A 37 -25.43 5.20 24.49
CA THR A 37 -26.83 5.59 24.59
C THR A 37 -27.28 5.58 26.06
N ASP A 38 -26.95 6.63 26.80
CA ASP A 38 -27.79 7.27 27.84
C ASP A 38 -26.92 8.27 28.64
N PRO A 39 -26.81 9.54 28.18
CA PRO A 39 -26.05 10.56 28.89
C PRO A 39 -26.60 10.85 30.30
N ILE A 40 -27.88 10.54 30.56
CA ILE A 40 -28.54 10.77 31.85
C ILE A 40 -28.14 9.66 32.85
N GLY A 41 -28.07 8.41 32.41
CA GLY A 41 -27.60 7.28 33.23
C GLY A 41 -26.15 7.43 33.69
N ALA A 42 -25.26 7.86 32.78
CA ALA A 42 -23.86 8.12 33.10
C ALA A 42 -23.68 9.28 34.09
N ALA A 43 -24.47 10.35 33.95
CA ALA A 43 -24.48 11.48 34.88
C ALA A 43 -24.95 11.06 36.28
N LYS A 44 -26.01 10.22 36.38
CA LYS A 44 -26.49 9.70 37.67
C LYS A 44 -25.47 8.79 38.36
N ALA A 45 -24.77 7.94 37.61
CA ALA A 45 -23.71 7.10 38.17
C ALA A 45 -22.56 7.95 38.73
N GLN A 46 -22.12 8.98 38.00
CA GLN A 46 -21.09 9.91 38.46
C GLN A 46 -21.53 10.71 39.68
N GLN A 47 -22.79 11.15 39.73
CA GLN A 47 -23.38 11.81 40.90
C GLN A 47 -23.36 10.88 42.13
N SER A 48 -23.76 9.61 41.99
CA SER A 48 -23.74 8.66 43.11
C SER A 48 -22.33 8.37 43.65
N ILE A 49 -21.32 8.33 42.77
CA ILE A 49 -19.92 8.14 43.17
C ILE A 49 -19.39 9.41 43.86
N ALA A 50 -19.77 10.59 43.37
CA ALA A 50 -19.43 11.86 44.03
C ALA A 50 -20.06 11.92 45.43
N GLU A 51 -21.35 11.60 45.56
CA GLU A 51 -22.06 11.57 46.85
C GLU A 51 -21.41 10.63 47.88
N GLN A 52 -20.97 9.44 47.46
CA GLN A 52 -20.24 8.52 48.35
C GLN A 52 -18.91 9.09 48.84
N LYS A 53 -18.17 9.80 47.97
CA LYS A 53 -16.90 10.46 48.34
C LYS A 53 -17.16 11.60 49.33
N PHE A 54 -18.18 12.43 49.07
CA PHE A 54 -18.59 13.49 49.98
C PHE A 54 -19.03 12.91 51.34
N GLU A 55 -19.79 11.82 51.38
CA GLU A 55 -20.19 11.17 52.64
C GLU A 55 -18.96 10.72 53.46
N ALA A 56 -17.96 10.11 52.81
CA ALA A 56 -16.75 9.67 53.48
C ALA A 56 -15.94 10.85 54.05
N GLU A 57 -15.81 11.94 53.28
CA GLU A 57 -15.07 13.14 53.69
C GLU A 57 -15.77 13.88 54.85
N ILE A 58 -17.10 13.97 54.82
CA ILE A 58 -17.90 14.58 55.90
C ILE A 58 -17.77 13.74 57.17
N ARG A 59 -17.86 12.41 57.09
CA ARG A 59 -17.67 11.52 58.24
C ARG A 59 -16.28 11.70 58.87
N GLN A 60 -15.24 11.78 58.04
CA GLN A 60 -13.88 12.03 58.51
C GLN A 60 -13.75 13.41 59.18
N THR A 61 -14.43 14.41 58.63
CA THR A 61 -14.43 15.78 59.18
C THR A 61 -15.13 15.83 60.55
N ILE A 62 -16.27 15.15 60.69
CA ILE A 62 -16.99 14.99 61.96
C ILE A 62 -16.10 14.29 62.99
N GLU A 63 -15.47 13.17 62.64
CA GLU A 63 -14.59 12.45 63.56
C GLU A 63 -13.38 13.30 64.02
N ASN A 64 -12.83 14.10 63.11
CA ASN A 64 -11.75 15.03 63.43
C ASN A 64 -12.23 16.20 64.30
N ALA A 65 -13.45 16.69 64.07
CA ALA A 65 -14.06 17.72 64.89
C ALA A 65 -14.32 17.19 66.32
N ASP A 66 -14.80 15.96 66.46
CA ASP A 66 -14.99 15.29 67.76
C ASP A 66 -13.69 15.16 68.55
N LYS A 67 -12.60 14.76 67.89
CA LYS A 67 -11.27 14.67 68.53
C LYS A 67 -10.78 16.04 68.99
N LEU A 68 -11.06 17.09 68.22
CA LEU A 68 -10.72 18.47 68.59
C LEU A 68 -11.61 19.01 69.73
N ALA A 69 -12.89 18.67 69.74
CA ALA A 69 -13.80 19.01 70.82
C ALA A 69 -13.39 18.33 72.14
N LYS A 70 -13.04 17.03 72.09
CA LYS A 70 -12.54 16.26 73.26
C LYS A 70 -11.21 16.76 73.82
N SER A 71 -10.42 17.50 73.02
CA SER A 71 -9.15 18.11 73.45
C SER A 71 -9.30 19.59 73.86
N ASN A 72 -10.52 20.02 74.20
CA ASN A 72 -10.89 21.39 74.61
C ASN A 72 -10.59 22.46 73.53
N ARG A 73 -10.55 22.09 72.25
CA ARG A 73 -10.35 23.02 71.11
C ARG A 73 -11.65 23.19 70.32
N THR A 74 -12.73 23.52 71.02
CA THR A 74 -14.10 23.64 70.47
C THR A 74 -14.22 24.68 69.34
N ASP A 75 -13.53 25.82 69.45
CA ASP A 75 -13.52 26.85 68.40
C ASP A 75 -12.93 26.35 67.08
N ASN A 76 -11.87 25.54 67.14
CA ASN A 76 -11.25 24.97 65.95
C ASN A 76 -12.10 23.87 65.32
N ALA A 77 -12.80 23.08 66.15
CA ALA A 77 -13.77 22.10 65.68
C ALA A 77 -14.95 22.78 64.96
N ALA A 78 -15.54 23.83 65.56
CA ALA A 78 -16.63 24.58 64.96
C ALA A 78 -16.23 25.26 63.64
N ARG A 79 -15.02 25.83 63.54
CA ARG A 79 -14.52 26.42 62.29
C ARG A 79 -14.38 25.39 61.16
N LYS A 80 -13.85 24.20 61.45
CA LYS A 80 -13.72 23.12 60.46
C LYS A 80 -15.08 22.62 59.96
N LEU A 81 -16.06 22.47 60.86
CA LEU A 81 -17.42 22.09 60.50
C LEU A 81 -18.11 23.16 59.63
N LYS A 82 -17.95 24.46 59.95
CA LYS A 82 -18.46 25.58 59.11
C LYS A 82 -17.82 25.60 57.72
N GLN A 83 -16.52 25.33 57.61
CA GLN A 83 -15.82 25.23 56.33
C GLN A 83 -16.35 24.06 55.49
N SER A 84 -16.54 22.90 56.11
CA SER A 84 -17.11 21.73 55.43
C SER A 84 -18.55 21.98 54.96
N LYS A 85 -19.35 22.70 55.76
CA LYS A 85 -20.70 23.11 55.37
C LYS A 85 -20.70 23.99 54.11
N LEU A 86 -19.83 24.99 54.05
CA LEU A 86 -19.69 25.85 52.86
C LEU A 86 -19.23 25.06 51.63
N TYR A 87 -18.35 24.07 51.83
CA TYR A 87 -17.89 23.18 50.77
C TYR A 87 -19.04 22.34 50.19
N VAL A 88 -19.88 21.75 51.04
CA VAL A 88 -21.06 20.98 50.63
C VAL A 88 -22.10 21.85 49.91
N GLN A 89 -22.30 23.09 50.37
CA GLN A 89 -23.23 24.03 49.74
C GLN A 89 -22.77 24.47 48.34
N GLY A 90 -21.46 24.63 48.14
CA GLY A 90 -20.86 25.02 46.86
C GLY A 90 -20.54 23.85 45.91
N ALA A 91 -20.72 22.60 46.34
CA ALA A 91 -20.36 21.43 45.55
C ALA A 91 -21.25 21.25 44.31
N VAL A 92 -20.61 21.21 43.14
CA VAL A 92 -21.23 20.85 41.86
C VAL A 92 -21.02 19.36 41.63
N GLY A 93 -22.10 18.58 41.52
CA GLY A 93 -22.03 17.12 41.29
C GLY A 93 -22.70 16.24 42.35
N ILE A 94 -23.32 16.84 43.38
CA ILE A 94 -24.19 16.15 44.34
C ILE A 94 -25.66 16.48 44.07
N SER A 95 -26.58 15.56 44.35
CA SER A 95 -28.03 15.85 44.32
C SER A 95 -28.43 16.85 45.41
N ASP A 96 -29.58 17.49 45.20
CA ASP A 96 -30.12 18.45 46.17
C ASP A 96 -30.49 17.76 47.50
N ASP A 97 -31.06 16.55 47.43
CA ASP A 97 -31.38 15.71 48.59
C ASP A 97 -30.12 15.37 49.43
N ALA A 98 -29.02 15.00 48.75
CA ALA A 98 -27.75 14.72 49.41
C ALA A 98 -27.17 15.98 50.07
N ARG A 99 -27.26 17.14 49.41
CA ARG A 99 -26.83 18.43 49.96
C ARG A 99 -27.60 18.78 51.23
N THR A 100 -28.92 18.59 51.24
CA THR A 100 -29.74 18.83 52.44
C THR A 100 -29.36 17.87 53.58
N ARG A 101 -29.19 16.58 53.28
CA ARG A 101 -28.80 15.56 54.29
C ARG A 101 -27.45 15.86 54.92
N PHE A 102 -26.44 16.18 54.12
CA PHE A 102 -25.09 16.48 54.61
C PHE A 102 -25.03 17.79 55.40
N THR A 103 -25.78 18.81 54.95
CA THR A 103 -25.90 20.07 55.68
C THR A 103 -26.54 19.84 57.05
N ALA A 104 -27.60 19.03 57.13
CA ALA A 104 -28.25 18.69 58.39
C ALA A 104 -27.33 17.91 59.36
N MET A 105 -26.50 16.99 58.84
CA MET A 105 -25.51 16.27 59.66
C MET A 105 -24.45 17.21 60.24
N LEU A 106 -23.91 18.12 59.43
CA LEU A 106 -22.91 19.10 59.88
C LEU A 106 -23.51 20.11 60.86
N ASP A 107 -24.77 20.52 60.68
CA ASP A 107 -25.46 21.42 61.62
C ASP A 107 -25.78 20.76 62.96
N ALA A 108 -26.14 19.47 62.95
CA ALA A 108 -26.33 18.70 64.18
C ALA A 108 -25.02 18.61 64.99
N GLU A 109 -23.91 18.30 64.33
CA GLU A 109 -22.60 18.22 64.99
C GLU A 109 -22.10 19.58 65.46
N LEU A 110 -22.34 20.63 64.66
CA LEU A 110 -22.01 22.00 65.05
C LEU A 110 -22.80 22.44 66.29
N ALA A 111 -24.07 22.04 66.40
CA ALA A 111 -24.88 22.30 67.59
C ALA A 111 -24.34 21.57 68.83
N VAL A 112 -23.85 20.33 68.69
CA VAL A 112 -23.19 19.57 69.76
C VAL A 112 -21.91 20.28 70.23
N VAL A 113 -21.05 20.69 69.30
CA VAL A 113 -19.77 21.36 69.61
C VAL A 113 -19.97 22.77 70.21
N GLU A 114 -21.01 23.50 69.79
CA GLU A 114 -21.35 24.84 70.32
C GLU A 114 -22.26 24.80 71.56
N GLY A 115 -22.62 23.62 72.08
CA GLY A 115 -23.45 23.47 73.28
C GLY A 115 -24.91 23.92 73.12
N ARG A 116 -25.42 23.95 71.89
CA ARG A 116 -26.81 24.32 71.56
C ARG A 116 -27.71 23.08 71.59
N PRO A 117 -29.01 23.20 71.94
CA PRO A 117 -29.93 22.06 71.92
C PRO A 117 -30.06 21.51 70.48
N VAL A 118 -29.70 20.24 70.30
CA VAL A 118 -29.72 19.53 69.01
C VAL A 118 -31.17 19.18 68.63
N PRO A 119 -31.68 19.61 67.47
CA PRO A 119 -32.91 19.06 66.92
C PRO A 119 -32.66 17.60 66.55
N LYS A 120 -33.36 16.66 67.18
CA LYS A 120 -33.28 15.23 66.85
C LYS A 120 -33.63 15.05 65.36
N PRO A 121 -32.78 14.37 64.55
CA PRO A 121 -33.13 14.09 63.17
C PRO A 121 -34.34 13.16 63.11
N ASN A 122 -35.30 13.48 62.23
CA ASN A 122 -36.49 12.69 61.99
C ASN A 122 -36.15 11.21 61.76
N PRO A 123 -36.83 10.26 62.42
CA PRO A 123 -36.59 8.84 62.20
C PRO A 123 -37.14 8.42 60.83
N MET A 124 -36.26 7.83 60.03
CA MET A 124 -36.56 6.70 59.15
C MET A 124 -37.60 6.94 58.04
N LEU A 125 -37.10 7.16 56.82
CA LEU A 125 -37.76 6.65 55.61
C LEU A 125 -38.07 5.16 55.86
N GLN A 126 -39.35 4.81 55.85
CA GLN A 126 -39.81 3.44 55.93
C GLN A 126 -39.16 2.66 54.79
N LEU A 127 -38.44 1.59 55.15
CA LEU A 127 -37.88 0.64 54.21
C LEU A 127 -39.03 -0.07 53.49
N ASP A 128 -39.14 0.15 52.18
CA ASP A 128 -39.99 -0.68 51.32
C ASP A 128 -39.70 -2.18 51.53
N PRO A 129 -40.72 -3.06 51.63
CA PRO A 129 -40.57 -4.47 51.96
C PRO A 129 -39.99 -5.35 50.82
N LYS A 130 -39.15 -4.81 49.94
CA LYS A 130 -38.38 -5.57 48.91
C LYS A 130 -36.91 -5.84 49.31
N LEU A 131 -36.65 -5.91 50.62
CA LEU A 131 -35.29 -5.94 51.16
C LEU A 131 -34.48 -7.25 51.02
N PRO A 132 -35.05 -8.46 50.83
CA PRO A 132 -34.25 -9.66 50.60
C PRO A 132 -33.62 -9.67 49.20
N GLU A 133 -34.41 -9.34 48.18
CA GLU A 133 -33.98 -9.31 46.77
C GLU A 133 -32.97 -8.18 46.51
N LEU A 134 -33.16 -7.00 47.12
CA LEU A 134 -32.23 -5.87 46.96
C LEU A 134 -30.89 -6.08 47.67
N LYS A 135 -30.84 -6.85 48.77
CA LYS A 135 -29.59 -7.19 49.48
C LYS A 135 -28.80 -8.28 48.74
N GLN A 136 -29.48 -9.28 48.19
CA GLN A 136 -28.86 -10.30 47.33
C GLN A 136 -28.37 -9.68 46.02
N ALA A 137 -29.19 -8.86 45.35
CA ALA A 137 -28.77 -8.13 44.15
C ALA A 137 -27.59 -7.18 44.41
N LYS A 138 -27.53 -6.52 45.57
CA LYS A 138 -26.36 -5.71 45.97
C LYS A 138 -25.12 -6.57 46.27
N GLY A 139 -25.29 -7.73 46.91
CA GLY A 139 -24.20 -8.68 47.17
C GLY A 139 -23.58 -9.23 45.87
N ASP A 140 -24.42 -9.59 44.91
CA ASP A 140 -23.98 -10.11 43.60
C ASP A 140 -23.30 -9.04 42.74
N VAL A 141 -23.78 -7.80 42.80
CA VAL A 141 -23.14 -6.65 42.12
C VAL A 141 -21.77 -6.35 42.74
N VAL A 142 -21.65 -6.39 44.08
CA VAL A 142 -20.37 -6.21 44.77
C VAL A 142 -19.40 -7.36 44.47
N ALA A 143 -19.88 -8.61 44.44
CA ALA A 143 -19.05 -9.77 44.09
C ALA A 143 -18.53 -9.70 42.65
N LYS A 144 -19.38 -9.32 41.68
CA LYS A 144 -18.98 -9.10 40.28
C LYS A 144 -17.96 -7.96 40.15
N TYR A 145 -18.15 -6.87 40.88
CA TYR A 145 -17.21 -5.75 40.89
C TYR A 145 -15.84 -6.14 41.48
N LEU A 146 -15.82 -6.89 42.59
CA LEU A 146 -14.58 -7.39 43.18
C LEU A 146 -13.84 -8.37 42.26
N ALA A 147 -14.57 -9.21 41.53
CA ALA A 147 -14.01 -10.10 40.52
C ALA A 147 -13.42 -9.34 39.32
N GLU A 148 -14.13 -8.32 38.82
CA GLU A 148 -13.64 -7.42 37.76
C GLU A 148 -12.35 -6.71 38.20
N VAL A 149 -12.32 -6.13 39.40
CA VAL A 149 -11.12 -5.43 39.91
C VAL A 149 -9.93 -6.38 40.02
N LYS A 150 -10.16 -7.63 40.43
CA LYS A 150 -9.11 -8.65 40.51
C LYS A 150 -8.59 -9.05 39.13
N ASP A 151 -9.48 -9.36 38.18
CA ASP A 151 -9.10 -9.77 36.81
C ASP A 151 -8.40 -8.64 36.05
N VAL A 152 -8.87 -7.40 36.19
CA VAL A 152 -8.21 -6.21 35.61
C VAL A 152 -6.82 -6.01 36.21
N ARG A 153 -6.66 -6.18 37.53
CA ARG A 153 -5.35 -6.05 38.19
C ARG A 153 -4.35 -7.12 37.74
N GLU A 154 -4.77 -8.38 37.70
CA GLU A 154 -3.94 -9.48 37.23
C GLU A 154 -3.61 -9.35 35.74
N GLY A 155 -4.57 -8.94 34.93
CA GLY A 155 -4.35 -8.68 33.50
C GLY A 155 -3.38 -7.53 33.26
N ILE A 156 -3.46 -6.43 34.02
CA ILE A 156 -2.49 -5.32 33.95
C ILE A 156 -1.08 -5.82 34.32
N GLN A 157 -0.93 -6.67 35.35
CA GLN A 157 0.37 -7.24 35.71
C GLN A 157 0.95 -8.13 34.61
N ARG A 158 0.12 -8.94 33.94
CA ARG A 158 0.55 -9.74 32.78
C ARG A 158 0.99 -8.88 31.61
N VAL A 159 0.28 -7.77 31.35
CA VAL A 159 0.67 -6.81 30.31
C VAL A 159 1.98 -6.12 30.67
N GLU A 160 2.19 -5.74 31.93
CA GLU A 160 3.45 -5.17 32.40
C GLU A 160 4.62 -6.16 32.25
N GLN A 161 4.42 -7.44 32.59
CA GLN A 161 5.41 -8.49 32.36
C GLN A 161 5.72 -8.69 30.87
N ALA A 162 4.70 -8.81 30.02
CA ALA A 162 4.87 -8.95 28.58
C ALA A 162 5.58 -7.72 27.95
N GLN A 163 5.32 -6.52 28.47
CA GLN A 163 6.03 -5.30 28.06
C GLN A 163 7.51 -5.30 28.50
N ASN A 164 7.81 -5.77 29.71
CA ASN A 164 9.19 -5.92 30.20
C ASN A 164 9.97 -6.95 29.38
N ASP A 165 9.30 -8.01 28.94
CA ASP A 165 9.85 -9.07 28.09
C ASP A 165 9.95 -8.66 26.60
N LYS A 166 9.51 -7.45 26.24
CA LYS A 166 9.42 -6.93 24.86
C LYS A 166 8.54 -7.77 23.92
N ASP A 167 7.62 -8.58 24.48
CA ASP A 167 6.67 -9.38 23.71
C ASP A 167 5.36 -8.60 23.50
N THR A 168 5.38 -7.73 22.49
CA THR A 168 4.24 -6.86 22.14
C THR A 168 3.00 -7.65 21.70
N ALA A 169 3.20 -8.84 21.11
CA ALA A 169 2.08 -9.68 20.68
C ALA A 169 1.28 -10.22 21.87
N LYS A 170 1.95 -10.71 22.92
CA LYS A 170 1.28 -11.16 24.16
C LYS A 170 0.65 -10.01 24.93
N ALA A 171 1.33 -8.86 25.01
CA ALA A 171 0.78 -7.67 25.65
C ALA A 171 -0.52 -7.23 24.96
N ASN A 172 -0.54 -7.16 23.63
CA ASN A 172 -1.69 -6.71 22.84
C ASN A 172 -2.86 -7.69 22.91
N ALA A 173 -2.58 -8.99 22.97
CA ALA A 173 -3.60 -10.03 23.16
C ALA A 173 -4.32 -9.89 24.51
N GLU A 174 -3.59 -9.64 25.60
CA GLU A 174 -4.18 -9.47 26.93
C GLU A 174 -4.91 -8.12 27.07
N ILE A 175 -4.38 -7.04 26.46
CA ILE A 175 -5.09 -5.75 26.36
C ILE A 175 -6.40 -5.89 25.58
N ALA A 176 -6.41 -6.66 24.49
CA ALA A 176 -7.61 -6.93 23.70
C ALA A 176 -8.64 -7.78 24.48
N ARG A 177 -8.18 -8.79 25.25
CA ARG A 177 -9.02 -9.57 26.16
C ARG A 177 -9.71 -8.66 27.18
N LEU A 178 -8.93 -7.83 27.89
CA LEU A 178 -9.45 -6.90 28.89
C LEU A 178 -10.41 -5.86 28.29
N THR A 179 -10.11 -5.35 27.10
CA THR A 179 -10.96 -4.38 26.38
C THR A 179 -12.31 -4.98 25.98
N LYS A 180 -12.33 -6.27 25.60
CA LYS A 180 -13.56 -6.99 25.24
C LYS A 180 -14.43 -7.30 26.46
N LEU A 181 -13.80 -7.66 27.58
CA LEU A 181 -14.49 -8.02 28.82
C LEU A 181 -14.98 -6.80 29.61
N TYR A 182 -14.19 -5.72 29.65
CA TYR A 182 -14.48 -4.52 30.43
C TYR A 182 -14.30 -3.22 29.63
N PRO A 183 -15.19 -2.91 28.67
CA PRO A 183 -15.05 -1.74 27.78
C PRO A 183 -15.15 -0.38 28.50
N THR A 184 -15.85 -0.32 29.63
CA THR A 184 -16.16 0.93 30.37
C THR A 184 -15.22 1.17 31.56
N ASN A 185 -14.25 0.29 31.81
CA ASN A 185 -13.34 0.41 32.95
C ASN A 185 -12.21 1.45 32.68
N PRO A 186 -12.02 2.46 33.54
CA PRO A 186 -11.02 3.51 33.34
C PRO A 186 -9.58 3.01 33.17
N SER A 187 -9.20 1.94 33.88
CA SER A 187 -7.84 1.40 33.84
C SER A 187 -7.53 0.69 32.52
N VAL A 188 -8.50 -0.06 31.99
CA VAL A 188 -8.39 -0.72 30.68
C VAL A 188 -8.34 0.30 29.55
N PHE A 189 -9.12 1.38 29.66
CA PHE A 189 -9.09 2.50 28.71
C PHE A 189 -7.72 3.20 28.66
N ALA A 190 -7.13 3.49 29.82
CA ALA A 190 -5.79 4.09 29.91
C ALA A 190 -4.69 3.17 29.36
N LEU A 191 -4.79 1.87 29.63
CA LEU A 191 -3.85 0.87 29.13
C LEU A 191 -3.81 0.82 27.60
N ARG A 192 -4.99 0.80 26.96
CA ARG A 192 -5.12 0.84 25.49
C ARG A 192 -4.51 2.11 24.90
N GLN A 193 -4.73 3.26 25.53
CA GLN A 193 -4.17 4.52 25.03
C GLN A 193 -2.63 4.49 25.07
N ASN A 194 -2.04 4.06 26.19
CA ASN A 194 -0.60 4.04 26.36
C ASN A 194 0.09 3.10 25.36
N ASP A 195 -0.49 1.92 25.13
CA ASP A 195 0.03 0.94 24.18
C ASP A 195 0.00 1.48 22.74
N SER A 196 -1.15 2.02 22.30
CA SER A 196 -1.27 2.64 20.98
C SER A 196 -0.34 3.85 20.79
N MET A 197 0.03 4.55 21.87
CA MET A 197 0.98 5.66 21.83
C MET A 197 2.43 5.17 21.70
N LYS A 198 2.80 4.08 22.37
CA LYS A 198 4.13 3.44 22.22
C LYS A 198 4.34 2.89 20.81
N ASP A 199 3.32 2.25 20.24
CA ASP A 199 3.37 1.75 18.86
C ASP A 199 3.51 2.90 17.87
N ARG A 200 2.72 3.97 18.04
CA ARG A 200 2.84 5.18 17.21
C ARG A 200 4.21 5.84 17.32
N LEU A 201 4.78 5.90 18.52
CA LEU A 201 6.11 6.44 18.74
C LEU A 201 7.18 5.60 18.04
N THR A 202 7.08 4.27 18.16
CA THR A 202 8.02 3.33 17.53
C THR A 202 7.94 3.43 16.00
N ILE A 203 6.74 3.44 15.43
CA ILE A 203 6.51 3.62 13.99
C ILE A 203 7.01 5.00 13.53
N ALA A 204 6.78 6.06 14.31
CA ALA A 204 7.28 7.39 13.99
C ALA A 204 8.81 7.45 14.01
N GLN A 205 9.46 6.78 14.97
CA GLN A 205 10.93 6.70 15.04
C GLN A 205 11.51 5.90 13.88
N THR A 206 10.94 4.74 13.54
CA THR A 206 11.41 3.94 12.40
C THR A 206 11.22 4.69 11.08
N LEU A 207 10.06 5.32 10.89
CA LEU A 207 9.79 6.15 9.73
C LEU A 207 10.73 7.35 9.65
N TYR A 208 11.06 7.98 10.78
CA TYR A 208 12.03 9.09 10.81
C TYR A 208 13.43 8.64 10.39
N VAL A 209 13.90 7.51 10.91
CA VAL A 209 15.20 6.93 10.54
C VAL A 209 15.22 6.56 9.05
N GLU A 210 14.18 5.89 8.56
CA GLU A 210 14.05 5.50 7.16
C GLU A 210 13.98 6.73 6.24
N SER A 211 13.18 7.74 6.59
CA SER A 211 13.07 8.99 5.86
C SER A 211 14.41 9.70 5.76
N ASN A 212 15.17 9.76 6.84
CA ASN A 212 16.50 10.37 6.84
C ASN A 212 17.49 9.60 5.95
N GLN A 213 17.45 8.27 5.98
CA GLN A 213 18.28 7.44 5.10
C GLN A 213 17.95 7.66 3.63
N ARG A 214 16.66 7.65 3.27
CA ARG A 214 16.20 7.90 1.90
C ARG A 214 16.53 9.31 1.44
N TRP A 215 16.40 10.31 2.32
CA TRP A 215 16.78 11.68 2.03
C TRP A 215 18.28 11.79 1.76
N LEU A 216 19.12 11.16 2.58
CA LEU A 216 20.57 11.14 2.37
C LEU A 216 20.96 10.47 1.05
N GLU A 217 20.36 9.33 0.71
CA GLU A 217 20.62 8.65 -0.57
C GLU A 217 20.15 9.48 -1.77
N ASN A 218 19.02 10.18 -1.65
CA ASN A 218 18.56 11.10 -2.68
C ASN A 218 19.56 12.25 -2.88
N GLN A 219 20.03 12.88 -1.80
CA GLN A 219 21.04 13.94 -1.90
C GLN A 219 22.34 13.43 -2.53
N ARG A 220 22.82 12.24 -2.12
CA ARG A 220 23.98 11.60 -2.76
C ARG A 220 23.77 11.35 -4.25
N SER A 221 22.57 10.94 -4.65
CA SER A 221 22.25 10.71 -6.07
C SER A 221 22.26 12.02 -6.87
N ILE A 222 21.72 13.10 -6.30
CA ILE A 222 21.73 14.43 -6.90
C ILE A 222 23.17 14.93 -7.05
N GLU A 223 23.96 14.87 -5.98
CA GLU A 223 25.37 15.26 -5.98
C GLU A 223 26.16 14.46 -7.03
N LYS A 224 26.01 13.12 -7.05
CA LYS A 224 26.66 12.27 -8.06
C LYS A 224 26.28 12.63 -9.49
N SER A 225 25.02 12.97 -9.74
CA SER A 225 24.54 13.36 -11.08
C SER A 225 25.02 14.75 -11.50
N ALA A 226 25.36 15.61 -10.52
CA ALA A 226 25.94 16.93 -10.76
C ALA A 226 27.46 16.90 -10.96
N LEU A 227 28.13 15.79 -10.62
CA LEU A 227 29.54 15.62 -10.92
C LEU A 227 29.71 15.41 -12.43
N PRO A 228 30.65 16.13 -13.07
CA PRO A 228 30.99 15.86 -14.46
C PRO A 228 31.63 14.46 -14.58
N PRO A 229 31.33 13.72 -15.65
CA PRO A 229 31.97 12.44 -15.89
C PRO A 229 33.48 12.62 -16.12
N ILE A 230 34.29 11.67 -15.65
CA ILE A 230 35.74 11.67 -15.81
C ILE A 230 36.14 11.29 -17.25
N GLY A 231 35.28 10.55 -17.96
CA GLY A 231 35.40 10.24 -19.39
C GLY A 231 34.20 10.76 -20.20
N ASP A 232 34.03 10.25 -21.42
CA ASP A 232 32.93 10.69 -22.29
C ASP A 232 31.54 10.33 -21.71
N ILE A 233 31.40 9.11 -21.17
CA ILE A 233 30.15 8.58 -20.59
C ILE A 233 30.49 7.66 -19.41
N GLU A 234 29.86 7.90 -18.26
CA GLU A 234 29.93 7.01 -17.10
C GLU A 234 28.64 6.21 -16.94
N PHE A 235 28.75 4.88 -16.93
CA PHE A 235 27.61 3.98 -16.70
C PHE A 235 27.57 3.49 -15.26
N PRO A 236 26.38 3.18 -14.72
CA PRO A 236 26.26 2.48 -13.45
C PRO A 236 27.02 1.15 -13.45
N PRO A 237 27.61 0.72 -12.31
CA PRO A 237 28.33 -0.56 -12.21
C PRO A 237 27.49 -1.77 -12.64
N ASP A 238 26.18 -1.71 -12.44
CA ASP A 238 25.22 -2.77 -12.77
C ASP A 238 24.67 -2.68 -14.21
N TRP A 239 25.23 -1.80 -15.05
CA TRP A 239 24.76 -1.60 -16.43
C TRP A 239 24.80 -2.89 -17.25
N LYS A 240 25.87 -3.67 -17.15
CA LYS A 240 26.02 -4.93 -17.89
C LYS A 240 24.90 -5.92 -17.58
N GLU A 241 24.54 -6.05 -16.30
CA GLU A 241 23.47 -6.95 -15.85
C GLU A 241 22.09 -6.44 -16.27
N LYS A 242 21.84 -5.13 -16.09
CA LYS A 242 20.61 -4.48 -16.55
C LYS A 242 20.41 -4.66 -18.06
N SER A 243 21.47 -4.44 -18.84
CA SER A 243 21.46 -4.62 -20.29
C SER A 243 21.26 -6.08 -20.69
N ALA A 244 21.93 -7.03 -20.03
CA ALA A 244 21.71 -8.46 -20.27
C ALA A 244 20.28 -8.90 -19.94
N ARG A 245 19.69 -8.39 -18.85
CA ARG A 245 18.29 -8.67 -18.50
C ARG A 245 17.32 -8.12 -19.54
N ARG A 246 17.52 -6.88 -20.00
CA ARG A 246 16.73 -6.26 -21.07
C ARG A 246 16.88 -7.03 -22.38
N LEU A 247 18.09 -7.47 -22.72
CA LEU A 247 18.33 -8.24 -23.93
C LEU A 247 17.62 -9.59 -23.84
N LYS A 248 17.62 -10.27 -22.69
CA LYS A 248 16.88 -11.53 -22.51
C LYS A 248 15.36 -11.34 -22.58
N SER A 249 14.82 -10.24 -22.02
CA SER A 249 13.38 -9.96 -22.04
C SER A 249 12.89 -9.49 -23.42
N ASN A 250 13.73 -8.82 -24.19
CA ASN A 250 13.40 -8.31 -25.53
C ASN A 250 13.89 -9.22 -26.66
N ALA A 251 14.74 -10.22 -26.36
CA ALA A 251 15.19 -11.20 -27.33
C ALA A 251 13.98 -11.97 -27.84
N ILE A 252 13.84 -11.95 -29.15
CA ILE A 252 12.83 -12.68 -29.87
C ILE A 252 13.16 -14.15 -29.64
N GLN A 253 12.31 -14.84 -28.86
CA GLN A 253 12.40 -16.27 -28.59
C GLN A 253 12.06 -17.03 -29.88
N VAL A 254 12.96 -16.95 -30.86
CA VAL A 254 12.96 -17.75 -32.08
C VAL A 254 13.75 -19.01 -31.77
N SER A 255 13.19 -20.18 -32.06
CA SER A 255 13.92 -21.45 -31.89
C SER A 255 15.24 -21.40 -32.68
N ASP A 256 16.28 -22.09 -32.23
CA ASP A 256 17.54 -22.13 -32.96
C ASP A 256 17.40 -22.72 -34.37
N LYS A 257 16.39 -23.58 -34.58
CA LYS A 257 16.02 -24.06 -35.93
C LYS A 257 15.35 -22.97 -36.77
N GLU A 258 14.42 -22.21 -36.20
CA GLU A 258 13.79 -21.09 -36.90
C GLU A 258 14.82 -20.02 -37.29
N LYS A 259 15.83 -19.76 -36.45
CA LYS A 259 16.96 -18.88 -36.82
C LYS A 259 17.71 -19.41 -38.03
N LYS A 260 18.04 -20.70 -38.08
CA LYS A 260 18.68 -21.34 -39.25
C LYS A 260 17.83 -21.22 -40.51
N ILE A 261 16.52 -21.37 -40.39
CA ILE A 261 15.58 -21.20 -41.51
C ILE A 261 15.62 -19.76 -42.03
N ILE A 262 15.57 -18.76 -41.14
CA ILE A 262 15.62 -17.35 -41.53
C ILE A 262 16.97 -17.03 -42.18
N GLU A 263 18.08 -17.51 -41.62
CA GLU A 263 19.41 -17.35 -42.21
C GLU A 263 19.53 -18.03 -43.59
N ALA A 264 18.94 -19.20 -43.78
CA ALA A 264 18.88 -19.88 -45.07
C ALA A 264 18.09 -19.06 -46.10
N LEU A 265 16.96 -18.49 -45.71
CA LEU A 265 16.13 -17.64 -46.57
C LEU A 265 16.81 -16.34 -46.98
N ASP A 266 17.73 -15.81 -46.18
CA ASP A 266 18.51 -14.61 -46.51
C ASP A 266 19.70 -14.90 -47.45
N LYS A 267 20.09 -16.17 -47.65
CA LYS A 267 21.19 -16.52 -48.57
C LYS A 267 20.83 -16.14 -50.01
N PRO A 268 21.80 -15.57 -50.77
CA PRO A 268 21.60 -15.29 -52.18
C PRO A 268 21.55 -16.60 -52.96
N ILE A 269 20.49 -16.77 -53.74
CA ILE A 269 20.32 -17.89 -54.66
C ILE A 269 20.24 -17.39 -56.10
N THR A 270 20.65 -18.23 -57.04
CA THR A 270 20.50 -17.97 -58.47
C THR A 270 19.48 -18.95 -59.01
N VAL A 271 18.38 -18.42 -59.55
CA VAL A 271 17.31 -19.23 -60.11
C VAL A 271 16.96 -18.76 -61.52
N ALA A 272 16.68 -19.72 -62.39
CA ALA A 272 16.18 -19.50 -63.73
C ALA A 272 15.08 -20.53 -64.00
N PHE A 273 13.85 -20.15 -63.67
CA PHE A 273 12.66 -20.95 -63.96
C PHE A 273 11.97 -20.37 -65.20
N ALA A 274 11.77 -21.21 -66.21
CA ALA A 274 11.05 -20.87 -67.44
C ALA A 274 9.84 -21.81 -67.54
N GLU A 275 8.66 -21.30 -67.16
CA GLU A 275 7.38 -22.03 -67.13
C GLU A 275 7.45 -23.39 -66.41
N ARG A 276 8.23 -23.49 -65.34
CA ARG A 276 8.29 -24.73 -64.55
C ARG A 276 7.04 -24.89 -63.69
N PRO A 277 6.52 -26.12 -63.50
CA PRO A 277 5.46 -26.39 -62.55
C PRO A 277 5.83 -25.86 -61.15
N LEU A 278 4.86 -25.28 -60.44
CA LEU A 278 5.09 -24.73 -59.10
C LEU A 278 5.65 -25.78 -58.13
N GLU A 279 5.17 -27.02 -58.22
CA GLU A 279 5.65 -28.12 -57.38
C GLU A 279 7.14 -28.43 -57.58
N GLU A 280 7.60 -28.49 -58.83
CA GLU A 280 9.03 -28.68 -59.15
C GLU A 280 9.87 -27.48 -58.70
N ALA A 281 9.39 -26.25 -58.94
CA ALA A 281 10.08 -25.05 -58.52
C ALA A 281 10.22 -24.96 -56.99
N LEU A 282 9.21 -25.39 -56.23
CA LEU A 282 9.26 -25.47 -54.78
C LEU A 282 10.23 -26.56 -54.31
N GLN A 283 10.26 -27.72 -54.97
CA GLN A 283 11.20 -28.78 -54.63
C GLN A 283 12.66 -28.35 -54.89
N ASP A 284 12.92 -27.69 -56.01
CA ASP A 284 14.24 -27.13 -56.34
C ASP A 284 14.68 -26.09 -55.30
N LEU A 285 13.76 -25.23 -54.85
CA LEU A 285 14.03 -24.25 -53.80
C LEU A 285 14.26 -24.89 -52.43
N SER A 286 13.49 -25.93 -52.09
CA SER A 286 13.68 -26.69 -50.85
C SER A 286 15.08 -27.32 -50.82
N ASN A 287 15.54 -27.89 -51.93
CA ASN A 287 16.88 -28.45 -52.08
C ASN A 287 17.97 -27.38 -52.02
N ALA A 288 17.77 -26.23 -52.69
CA ALA A 288 18.74 -25.14 -52.73
C ALA A 288 18.92 -24.45 -51.35
N LEU A 289 17.84 -24.37 -50.57
CA LEU A 289 17.84 -23.76 -49.24
C LEU A 289 18.19 -24.76 -48.12
N ASP A 290 18.18 -26.06 -48.42
CA ASP A 290 18.32 -27.16 -47.46
C ASP A 290 17.31 -27.06 -46.31
N GLN A 291 16.06 -26.71 -46.64
CA GLN A 291 14.96 -26.55 -45.67
C GLN A 291 13.65 -27.11 -46.23
N PRO A 292 12.83 -27.77 -45.40
CA PRO A 292 11.54 -28.32 -45.82
C PRO A 292 10.52 -27.20 -46.09
N LEU A 293 9.91 -27.23 -47.29
CA LEU A 293 8.78 -26.38 -47.66
C LEU A 293 7.49 -27.20 -47.60
N LEU A 294 6.55 -26.80 -46.75
CA LEU A 294 5.27 -27.49 -46.59
C LEU A 294 4.14 -26.68 -47.20
N VAL A 295 3.46 -27.25 -48.20
CA VAL A 295 2.29 -26.62 -48.81
C VAL A 295 1.04 -27.03 -48.06
N ASP A 296 0.31 -26.06 -47.52
CA ASP A 296 -0.96 -26.30 -46.84
C ASP A 296 -2.06 -26.61 -47.86
N ARG A 297 -2.52 -27.86 -47.88
CA ARG A 297 -3.53 -28.34 -48.86
C ARG A 297 -4.83 -27.56 -48.81
N LYS A 298 -5.27 -27.15 -47.61
CA LYS A 298 -6.47 -26.31 -47.44
C LYS A 298 -6.32 -24.97 -48.17
N SER A 299 -5.13 -24.37 -48.08
CA SER A 299 -4.84 -23.13 -48.81
C SER A 299 -4.86 -23.29 -50.33
N LEU A 300 -4.53 -24.47 -50.86
CA LEU A 300 -4.64 -24.77 -52.29
C LEU A 300 -6.10 -24.96 -52.71
N GLU A 301 -6.88 -25.68 -51.90
CA GLU A 301 -8.32 -25.91 -52.12
C GLU A 301 -9.11 -24.60 -52.11
N ASP A 302 -8.83 -23.70 -51.17
CA ASP A 302 -9.49 -22.39 -51.03
C ASP A 302 -9.33 -21.52 -52.29
N LEU A 303 -8.19 -21.61 -52.98
CA LEU A 303 -7.91 -20.86 -54.20
C LEU A 303 -8.22 -21.65 -55.49
N GLY A 304 -8.60 -22.93 -55.38
CA GLY A 304 -8.81 -23.81 -56.53
C GLY A 304 -7.59 -23.93 -57.44
N LEU A 305 -6.38 -23.84 -56.87
CA LEU A 305 -5.13 -23.82 -57.64
C LEU A 305 -4.65 -25.23 -57.99
N ASP A 306 -4.33 -25.44 -59.27
CA ASP A 306 -3.58 -26.62 -59.71
C ASP A 306 -2.07 -26.32 -59.63
N LEU A 307 -1.33 -27.18 -58.91
CA LEU A 307 0.12 -27.09 -58.72
C LEU A 307 0.92 -27.20 -60.04
N LYS A 308 0.25 -27.58 -61.13
CA LYS A 308 0.81 -27.66 -62.48
C LYS A 308 0.98 -26.31 -63.18
N LYS A 309 0.42 -25.23 -62.64
CA LYS A 309 0.53 -23.92 -63.28
C LYS A 309 2.01 -23.46 -63.28
N GLY A 310 2.51 -23.17 -64.47
CA GLY A 310 3.89 -22.75 -64.68
C GLY A 310 4.21 -21.42 -64.00
N VAL A 311 5.40 -21.32 -63.42
CA VAL A 311 5.97 -20.09 -62.88
C VAL A 311 7.28 -19.75 -63.59
N SER A 312 7.44 -18.47 -63.89
CA SER A 312 8.60 -17.94 -64.62
C SER A 312 9.26 -16.85 -63.78
N ILE A 313 10.51 -17.08 -63.38
CA ILE A 313 11.32 -16.10 -62.67
C ILE A 313 12.79 -16.30 -63.03
N GLN A 314 13.47 -15.19 -63.30
CA GLN A 314 14.90 -15.16 -63.57
C GLN A 314 15.55 -14.12 -62.66
N GLY A 315 16.56 -14.53 -61.92
CA GLY A 315 17.27 -13.63 -61.02
C GLY A 315 18.59 -14.24 -60.54
N LYS A 316 19.65 -13.44 -60.61
CA LYS A 316 20.97 -13.78 -60.07
C LYS A 316 21.20 -12.97 -58.79
N GLY A 317 21.60 -13.65 -57.71
CA GLY A 317 21.94 -13.01 -56.45
C GLY A 317 20.76 -12.45 -55.65
N LEU A 318 19.54 -12.92 -55.91
CA LEU A 318 18.37 -12.57 -55.10
C LEU A 318 18.35 -13.41 -53.82
N SER A 319 17.90 -12.85 -52.70
CA SER A 319 17.70 -13.65 -51.49
C SER A 319 16.63 -14.73 -51.72
N GLY A 320 16.83 -15.92 -51.14
CA GLY A 320 15.86 -17.02 -51.22
C GLY A 320 14.45 -16.59 -50.84
N ARG A 321 14.34 -15.71 -49.85
CA ARG A 321 13.11 -15.05 -49.43
C ARG A 321 12.41 -14.27 -50.55
N THR A 322 13.16 -13.44 -51.26
CA THR A 322 12.62 -12.62 -52.36
C THR A 322 12.13 -13.50 -53.50
N VAL A 323 12.91 -14.52 -53.84
CA VAL A 323 12.56 -15.49 -54.89
C VAL A 323 11.29 -16.24 -54.52
N LEU A 324 11.24 -16.84 -53.32
CA LEU A 324 10.08 -17.60 -52.84
C LEU A 324 8.83 -16.74 -52.81
N ARG A 325 8.92 -15.53 -52.27
CA ARG A 325 7.78 -14.61 -52.19
C ARG A 325 7.31 -14.15 -53.57
N SER A 326 8.23 -13.90 -54.50
CA SER A 326 7.90 -13.49 -55.87
C SER A 326 7.17 -14.58 -56.64
N ILE A 327 7.63 -15.83 -56.53
CA ILE A 327 6.97 -16.98 -57.16
C ILE A 327 5.55 -17.17 -56.59
N LEU A 328 5.42 -17.18 -55.26
CA LEU A 328 4.13 -17.39 -54.59
C LEU A 328 3.14 -16.25 -54.85
N ALA A 329 3.63 -15.00 -54.95
CA ALA A 329 2.79 -13.83 -55.21
C ALA A 329 2.04 -13.91 -56.55
N THR A 330 2.63 -14.53 -57.59
CA THR A 330 1.95 -14.71 -58.89
C THR A 330 0.70 -15.59 -58.82
N GLN A 331 0.59 -16.41 -57.77
CA GLN A 331 -0.52 -17.34 -57.55
C GLN A 331 -1.39 -16.95 -56.35
N GLY A 332 -1.16 -15.77 -55.74
CA GLY A 332 -1.91 -15.36 -54.54
C GLY A 332 -1.57 -16.16 -53.27
N LEU A 333 -0.41 -16.85 -53.26
CA LEU A 333 0.12 -17.56 -52.10
C LEU A 333 1.19 -16.72 -51.40
N THR A 334 1.47 -17.06 -50.15
CA THR A 334 2.57 -16.51 -49.38
C THR A 334 3.16 -17.57 -48.47
N PHE A 335 4.29 -17.29 -47.82
CA PHE A 335 4.89 -18.22 -46.87
C PHE A 335 4.96 -17.58 -45.48
N VAL A 336 4.94 -18.41 -44.44
CA VAL A 336 5.13 -18.02 -43.05
C VAL A 336 6.06 -19.05 -42.39
N VAL A 337 7.08 -18.58 -41.67
CA VAL A 337 7.89 -19.46 -40.81
C VAL A 337 7.16 -19.66 -39.48
N LYS A 338 6.76 -20.90 -39.20
CA LYS A 338 6.06 -21.27 -37.97
C LYS A 338 6.33 -22.73 -37.61
N ASP A 339 6.45 -23.01 -36.32
CA ASP A 339 6.66 -24.37 -35.79
C ASP A 339 7.93 -25.03 -36.38
N GLU A 340 9.01 -24.23 -36.51
CA GLU A 340 10.29 -24.66 -37.07
C GLU A 340 10.23 -25.13 -38.54
N GLN A 341 9.22 -24.69 -39.30
CA GLN A 341 9.04 -25.06 -40.72
C GLN A 341 8.56 -23.88 -41.56
N ILE A 342 8.78 -23.93 -42.87
CA ILE A 342 8.25 -22.95 -43.82
C ILE A 342 6.90 -23.47 -44.34
N GLN A 343 5.83 -22.78 -43.99
CA GLN A 343 4.47 -23.13 -44.42
C GLN A 343 4.01 -22.19 -45.55
N ILE A 344 3.63 -22.76 -46.68
CA ILE A 344 3.06 -22.03 -47.82
C ILE A 344 1.53 -22.04 -47.68
N VAL A 345 0.94 -20.85 -47.56
CA VAL A 345 -0.48 -20.62 -47.23
C VAL A 345 -1.07 -19.51 -48.10
N THR A 346 -2.39 -19.36 -48.12
CA THR A 346 -3.04 -18.20 -48.76
C THR A 346 -2.72 -16.89 -48.05
N VAL A 347 -2.84 -15.76 -48.77
CA VAL A 347 -2.69 -14.43 -48.16
C VAL A 347 -3.70 -14.22 -47.03
N GLU A 348 -4.92 -14.76 -47.13
CA GLU A 348 -5.94 -14.64 -46.08
C GLU A 348 -5.56 -15.41 -44.82
N ARG A 349 -5.14 -16.67 -44.97
CA ARG A 349 -4.70 -17.49 -43.84
C ARG A 349 -3.45 -16.91 -43.19
N SER A 350 -2.53 -16.34 -43.97
CA SER A 350 -1.32 -15.71 -43.44
C SER A 350 -1.62 -14.59 -42.44
N LYS A 351 -2.69 -13.81 -42.64
CA LYS A 351 -3.12 -12.74 -41.72
C LYS A 351 -3.45 -13.25 -40.31
N THR A 352 -3.94 -14.49 -40.20
CA THR A 352 -4.25 -15.13 -38.90
C THR A 352 -3.02 -15.67 -38.19
N LEU A 353 -1.93 -15.91 -38.92
CA LEU A 353 -0.67 -16.45 -38.41
C LEU A 353 0.36 -15.37 -38.04
N LEU A 354 0.05 -14.09 -38.30
CA LEU A 354 0.92 -12.97 -37.92
C LEU A 354 0.99 -12.81 -36.41
N THR A 355 2.17 -12.43 -35.93
CA THR A 355 2.37 -12.04 -34.54
C THR A 355 2.28 -10.52 -34.40
N THR A 356 1.72 -10.04 -33.31
CA THR A 356 1.70 -8.60 -32.98
C THR A 356 2.73 -8.33 -31.90
N ARG A 357 3.62 -7.36 -32.13
CA ARG A 357 4.62 -6.92 -31.17
C ARG A 357 4.65 -5.41 -31.03
N VAL A 358 4.99 -4.96 -29.82
CA VAL A 358 5.09 -3.55 -29.47
C VAL A 358 6.56 -3.20 -29.29
N TYR A 359 7.04 -2.19 -30.01
CA TYR A 359 8.39 -1.66 -29.88
C TYR A 359 8.31 -0.23 -29.37
N TYR A 360 8.96 0.04 -28.23
CA TYR A 360 9.08 1.40 -27.71
C TYR A 360 10.09 2.20 -28.56
N ILE A 361 9.68 3.36 -29.07
CA ILE A 361 10.51 4.23 -29.90
C ILE A 361 10.52 5.69 -29.43
N GLY A 362 10.13 5.95 -28.17
CA GLY A 362 9.98 7.32 -27.67
C GLY A 362 11.25 8.16 -27.76
N ASP A 363 12.40 7.55 -27.50
CA ASP A 363 13.71 8.20 -27.64
C ASP A 363 14.02 8.56 -29.11
N LEU A 364 13.72 7.66 -30.05
CA LEU A 364 13.97 7.88 -31.49
C LEU A 364 13.04 8.93 -32.09
N VAL A 365 11.79 8.99 -31.62
CA VAL A 365 10.80 9.96 -32.10
C VAL A 365 11.11 11.36 -31.59
N GLN A 366 11.56 11.47 -30.34
CA GLN A 366 11.93 12.74 -29.71
C GLN A 366 13.36 13.19 -30.02
N ALA A 367 14.14 12.43 -30.79
CA ALA A 367 15.51 12.82 -31.11
C ALA A 367 15.59 14.01 -32.08
N GLY A 368 16.40 15.02 -31.74
CA GLY A 368 16.92 16.03 -32.66
C GLY A 368 16.84 17.48 -32.17
N GLN A 369 17.16 18.42 -33.07
CA GLN A 369 17.50 19.81 -32.74
C GLN A 369 16.40 20.61 -32.03
N TYR A 370 15.12 20.30 -32.26
CA TYR A 370 13.97 21.03 -31.69
C TYR A 370 13.15 20.20 -30.69
N SER A 371 13.79 19.22 -30.04
CA SER A 371 13.15 18.32 -29.06
C SER A 371 13.02 18.88 -27.64
N GLY A 372 13.73 19.97 -27.34
CA GLY A 372 13.70 20.63 -26.05
C GLY A 372 12.39 21.38 -25.77
N ILE A 373 12.10 21.59 -24.47
CA ILE A 373 10.93 22.36 -24.01
C ILE A 373 10.96 23.80 -24.57
N GLU A 374 12.15 24.34 -24.84
CA GLU A 374 12.41 25.68 -25.35
C GLU A 374 11.77 25.97 -26.73
N TRP A 375 11.54 24.94 -27.55
CA TRP A 375 10.99 25.11 -28.91
C TRP A 375 9.46 25.02 -28.97
N GLY A 376 8.81 24.84 -27.82
CA GLY A 376 7.36 24.78 -27.70
C GLY A 376 6.73 23.49 -28.26
N PRO A 377 5.47 23.20 -27.89
CA PRO A 377 4.82 21.93 -28.17
C PRO A 377 4.56 21.68 -29.66
N LEU A 378 4.38 22.75 -30.46
CA LEU A 378 4.03 22.62 -31.87
C LEU A 378 5.22 22.15 -32.73
N LEU A 379 6.38 22.79 -32.60
CA LEU A 379 7.58 22.41 -33.36
C LEU A 379 8.09 21.03 -32.96
N ASN A 380 8.03 20.71 -31.66
CA ASN A 380 8.39 19.40 -31.14
C ASN A 380 7.48 18.30 -31.73
N ALA A 381 6.16 18.53 -31.75
CA ALA A 381 5.21 17.59 -32.35
C ALA A 381 5.43 17.42 -33.88
N GLN A 382 5.74 18.50 -34.59
CA GLN A 382 6.00 18.44 -36.03
C GLN A 382 7.27 17.64 -36.35
N GLN A 383 8.35 17.86 -35.62
CA GLN A 383 9.59 17.09 -35.78
C GLN A 383 9.37 15.61 -35.43
N ALA A 384 8.69 15.34 -34.31
CA ALA A 384 8.35 13.98 -33.90
C ALA A 384 7.55 13.23 -34.98
N GLN A 385 6.62 13.91 -35.65
CA GLN A 385 5.86 13.33 -36.75
C GLN A 385 6.74 13.04 -37.98
N GLY A 386 7.69 13.92 -38.31
CA GLY A 386 8.66 13.70 -39.39
C GLY A 386 9.58 12.51 -39.10
N ASN A 387 10.13 12.45 -37.89
CA ASN A 387 10.95 11.34 -37.41
C ASN A 387 10.18 10.01 -37.46
N LEU A 388 8.94 10.02 -36.98
CA LEU A 388 8.06 8.84 -37.01
C LEU A 388 7.83 8.35 -38.44
N ALA A 389 7.56 9.25 -39.39
CA ALA A 389 7.38 8.88 -40.79
C ALA A 389 8.65 8.23 -41.37
N GLY A 390 9.83 8.77 -41.06
CA GLY A 390 11.12 8.19 -41.46
C GLY A 390 11.36 6.80 -40.86
N ILE A 391 11.03 6.60 -39.57
CA ILE A 391 11.14 5.31 -38.89
C ILE A 391 10.20 4.28 -39.54
N ILE A 392 8.94 4.65 -39.80
CA ILE A 392 7.98 3.76 -40.45
C ILE A 392 8.43 3.40 -41.87
N ASP A 393 8.97 4.35 -42.63
CA ASP A 393 9.52 4.09 -43.96
C ASP A 393 10.72 3.12 -43.91
N ALA A 394 11.64 3.32 -42.97
CA ALA A 394 12.77 2.42 -42.75
C ALA A 394 12.31 1.00 -42.39
N ILE A 395 11.29 0.87 -41.53
CA ILE A 395 10.69 -0.43 -41.18
C ILE A 395 10.08 -1.10 -42.42
N LYS A 396 9.37 -0.32 -43.25
CA LYS A 396 8.74 -0.85 -44.47
C LYS A 396 9.74 -1.32 -45.52
N LYS A 397 10.96 -0.79 -45.53
CA LYS A 397 12.06 -1.28 -46.39
C LYS A 397 12.57 -2.67 -45.97
N ILE A 398 12.35 -3.07 -44.72
CA ILE A 398 12.65 -4.41 -44.24
C ILE A 398 11.55 -5.34 -44.75
N ASP A 399 11.86 -6.13 -45.79
CA ASP A 399 10.87 -6.93 -46.54
C ASP A 399 9.74 -6.11 -47.17
N PRO A 400 10.00 -5.39 -48.27
CA PRO A 400 9.01 -4.52 -48.91
C PRO A 400 7.71 -5.26 -49.27
N LEU A 401 7.80 -6.54 -49.62
CA LEU A 401 6.67 -7.36 -50.04
C LEU A 401 5.85 -7.93 -48.87
N SER A 402 6.30 -7.77 -47.62
CA SER A 402 5.57 -8.21 -46.42
C SER A 402 4.50 -7.23 -45.94
N TRP A 403 4.65 -5.95 -46.28
CA TRP A 403 3.81 -4.88 -45.77
C TRP A 403 2.59 -4.63 -46.65
N SER A 404 1.48 -4.28 -46.00
CA SER A 404 0.29 -3.77 -46.68
C SER A 404 0.57 -2.36 -47.20
N GLY A 405 0.43 -2.16 -48.50
CA GLY A 405 0.67 -0.88 -49.17
C GLY A 405 -0.27 -0.68 -50.35
N ARG A 406 -0.19 0.50 -50.99
CA ARG A 406 -0.93 0.79 -52.22
C ARG A 406 -0.53 -0.16 -53.36
N ASP A 407 0.74 -0.53 -53.40
CA ASP A 407 1.34 -1.34 -54.46
C ASP A 407 1.76 -2.75 -53.98
N THR A 408 1.56 -3.07 -52.70
CA THR A 408 1.98 -4.33 -52.08
C THR A 408 0.82 -5.01 -51.35
N ALA A 409 0.51 -6.25 -51.75
CA ALA A 409 -0.55 -7.08 -51.15
C ALA A 409 -0.11 -7.80 -49.85
N GLY A 410 0.94 -7.30 -49.18
CA GLY A 410 1.47 -7.91 -47.98
C GLY A 410 0.49 -7.85 -46.80
N PRO A 411 0.47 -8.86 -45.91
CA PRO A 411 -0.48 -8.91 -44.80
C PRO A 411 -0.06 -8.07 -43.57
N GLY A 412 1.19 -7.57 -43.53
CA GLY A 412 1.77 -6.90 -42.36
C GLY A 412 1.40 -5.41 -42.23
N THR A 413 1.20 -4.95 -41.00
CA THR A 413 0.83 -3.55 -40.69
C THR A 413 1.71 -2.95 -39.61
N VAL A 414 1.94 -1.64 -39.68
CA VAL A 414 2.61 -0.84 -38.64
C VAL A 414 1.71 0.31 -38.22
N THR A 415 1.51 0.47 -36.92
CA THR A 415 0.69 1.55 -36.34
C THR A 415 1.43 2.21 -35.20
N TYR A 416 1.35 3.53 -35.10
CA TYR A 416 1.94 4.29 -34.00
C TYR A 416 0.92 4.54 -32.90
N HIS A 417 1.33 4.31 -31.65
CA HIS A 417 0.54 4.60 -30.46
C HIS A 417 1.22 5.75 -29.69
N ALA A 418 0.65 6.96 -29.83
CA ALA A 418 1.24 8.19 -29.29
C ALA A 418 1.39 8.21 -27.76
N PRO A 419 0.40 7.77 -26.94
CA PRO A 419 0.52 7.86 -25.48
C PRO A 419 1.68 7.07 -24.89
N THR A 420 2.01 5.92 -25.47
CA THR A 420 3.16 5.09 -25.04
C THR A 420 4.37 5.25 -25.92
N GLN A 421 4.32 6.16 -26.90
CA GLN A 421 5.36 6.41 -27.91
C GLN A 421 5.94 5.11 -28.50
N SER A 422 5.04 4.18 -28.82
CA SER A 422 5.41 2.84 -29.27
C SER A 422 4.82 2.57 -30.64
N ILE A 423 5.52 1.77 -31.44
CA ILE A 423 4.96 1.21 -32.68
C ILE A 423 4.45 -0.20 -32.42
N ILE A 424 3.26 -0.46 -32.92
CA ILE A 424 2.62 -1.76 -32.92
C ILE A 424 2.84 -2.32 -34.32
N VAL A 425 3.67 -3.35 -34.40
CA VAL A 425 3.98 -4.04 -35.65
C VAL A 425 3.26 -5.37 -35.62
N ARG A 426 2.43 -5.63 -36.63
CA ARG A 426 1.81 -6.94 -36.85
C ARG A 426 2.39 -7.51 -38.13
N ASN A 427 3.28 -8.49 -38.01
CA ASN A 427 3.89 -9.15 -39.16
C ASN A 427 4.33 -10.59 -38.81
N SER A 428 4.93 -11.30 -39.76
CA SER A 428 5.47 -12.64 -39.55
C SER A 428 6.65 -12.64 -38.57
N ALA A 429 6.91 -13.80 -37.96
CA ALA A 429 8.00 -13.96 -37.01
C ALA A 429 9.37 -13.62 -37.64
N GLU A 430 9.57 -13.89 -38.94
CA GLU A 430 10.81 -13.54 -39.63
C GLU A 430 11.03 -12.02 -39.73
N VAL A 431 9.98 -11.24 -40.01
CA VAL A 431 10.09 -9.79 -40.06
C VAL A 431 10.40 -9.26 -38.66
N HIS A 432 9.73 -9.78 -37.63
CA HIS A 432 10.07 -9.43 -36.25
C HIS A 432 11.52 -9.75 -35.91
N PHE A 433 12.03 -10.92 -36.31
CA PHE A 433 13.44 -11.30 -36.10
C PHE A 433 14.40 -10.33 -36.78
N SER A 434 14.13 -9.98 -38.05
CA SER A 434 14.94 -9.02 -38.79
C SER A 434 14.89 -7.62 -38.17
N LEU A 435 13.73 -7.18 -37.67
CA LEU A 435 13.58 -5.93 -36.90
C LEU A 435 14.39 -5.99 -35.60
N GLY A 436 14.34 -7.11 -34.88
CA GLY A 436 15.15 -7.30 -33.68
C GLY A 436 16.65 -7.26 -33.96
N ARG A 437 17.10 -7.71 -35.13
CA ARG A 437 18.50 -7.58 -35.55
C ARG A 437 18.84 -6.15 -35.95
N ALA A 438 17.98 -5.49 -36.71
CA ALA A 438 18.19 -4.12 -37.19
C ALA A 438 18.15 -3.09 -36.04
N PHE A 439 17.29 -3.29 -35.05
CA PHE A 439 17.11 -2.39 -33.91
C PHE A 439 17.83 -2.86 -32.62
N GLY A 440 18.24 -4.13 -32.52
CA GLY A 440 18.59 -4.76 -31.25
C GLY A 440 20.01 -5.30 -31.10
N ALA A 441 20.92 -5.15 -32.05
CA ALA A 441 22.31 -5.52 -31.84
C ALA A 441 23.29 -4.74 -32.72
N GLY A 442 24.12 -3.90 -32.09
CA GLY A 442 25.36 -3.42 -32.70
C GLY A 442 25.67 -1.94 -32.57
N ARG A 443 25.57 -1.35 -31.37
CA ARG A 443 26.54 -0.37 -30.84
C ARG A 443 26.64 -0.51 -29.33
#